data_AF-A0A0D6L5M8-F1
#
_entry.id   AF-A0A0D6L5M8-F1
#
_cell.length_a   1.000
_cell.length_b   1.000
_cell.length_c   1.000
_cell.angle_alpha   90.00
_cell.angle_beta   90.00
_cell.angle_gamma   90.00
#
_symmetry.space_group_name_H-M   'P 1'
#
loop_
_entity.id
_entity.type
_entity.pdbx_description
1 polymer ?
#
loop_
_entity_poly.entity_id
_entity_poly.type
_entity_poly.pdbx_seq_one_letter_code
_entity_poly.pdbx_strand_id
1 'polypeptide(L)'
;MVYKAADLTTCNPTPLFAKQIQEWWNVVKTVGLDAQANFAPGLEDFATLAHGKATRIGCAQKNCNGKLHMACMVYPRAPSSGAIYQVGEPCKNHAECTTYEGSTCGAQKGFCKAGYPGNTTDTPPDKETSSTVTTTTGTTTIATTTTKKPDSTFCKGQETMSTDEARTVFLDGHNELRRAVANGKVPMGSGGTTRPCAKMMKLNYNCTLEKEAYDLGKLCNQPEQTPYINRNMNFFISSKTNAKEAADE
;
A
#
# COMPACT_ATOMS: atom_id res chain seq x y z
N MET A 1 1.87 8.32 -2.93
CA MET A 1 1.36 7.49 -4.04
C MET A 1 2.49 7.25 -4.99
N VAL A 2 2.44 6.18 -5.78
CA VAL A 2 3.36 5.95 -6.89
C VAL A 2 2.56 5.81 -8.18
N TYR A 3 3.17 6.23 -9.28
CA TYR A 3 2.49 6.26 -10.56
C TYR A 3 3.48 6.12 -11.71
N LYS A 4 3.06 5.45 -12.78
CA LYS A 4 3.78 5.41 -14.04
C LYS A 4 2.81 5.11 -15.18
N ALA A 5 3.12 5.62 -16.37
CA ALA A 5 2.54 5.10 -17.59
C ALA A 5 3.61 4.44 -18.45
N ALA A 6 3.27 3.31 -19.07
CA ALA A 6 4.13 2.53 -19.95
C ALA A 6 3.34 2.09 -21.19
N ASP A 7 4.01 1.84 -22.30
CA ASP A 7 3.33 1.36 -23.50
C ASP A 7 2.88 -0.10 -23.31
N LEU A 8 1.65 -0.38 -23.72
CA LEU A 8 1.03 -1.70 -23.64
C LEU A 8 1.16 -2.40 -24.98
N THR A 9 2.21 -3.21 -25.12
CA THR A 9 2.48 -3.96 -26.36
C THR A 9 1.84 -5.35 -26.38
N THR A 10 1.21 -5.78 -25.27
CA THR A 10 0.66 -7.13 -25.09
C THR A 10 -0.70 -7.08 -24.39
N CYS A 11 -1.55 -8.08 -24.65
CA CYS A 11 -2.83 -8.24 -23.94
C CYS A 11 -2.68 -8.78 -22.51
N ASN A 12 -1.51 -9.33 -22.18
CA ASN A 12 -1.16 -9.71 -20.81
C ASN A 12 -0.29 -8.61 -20.17
N PRO A 13 -0.85 -7.77 -19.28
CA PRO A 13 -0.11 -6.70 -18.61
C PRO A 13 0.66 -7.17 -17.37
N THR A 14 0.50 -8.42 -16.91
CA THR A 14 1.13 -8.93 -15.67
C THR A 14 2.66 -8.76 -15.64
N PRO A 15 3.42 -9.03 -16.72
CA PRO A 15 4.86 -8.77 -16.76
C PRO A 15 5.21 -7.27 -16.61
N LEU A 16 4.37 -6.37 -17.14
CA LEU A 16 4.55 -4.93 -16.98
C LEU A 16 4.33 -4.50 -15.53
N PHE A 17 3.34 -5.06 -14.83
CA PHE A 17 3.13 -4.80 -13.41
C PHE A 17 4.36 -5.20 -12.58
N ALA A 18 4.86 -6.42 -12.77
CA ALA A 18 6.03 -6.93 -12.06
C ALA A 18 7.27 -6.05 -12.30
N LYS A 19 7.49 -5.65 -13.56
CA LYS A 19 8.56 -4.71 -13.92
C LYS A 19 8.38 -3.35 -13.24
N GLN A 20 7.18 -2.79 -13.29
CA GLN A 20 6.90 -1.48 -12.73
C GLN A 20 7.08 -1.43 -11.22
N ILE A 21 6.65 -2.48 -10.53
CA ILE A 21 6.87 -2.67 -9.09
C ILE A 21 8.36 -2.61 -8.80
N GLN A 22 9.20 -3.31 -9.55
CA GLN A 22 10.65 -3.25 -9.34
C GLN A 22 11.21 -1.84 -9.60
N GLU A 23 10.78 -1.14 -10.65
CA GLU A 23 11.26 0.20 -10.97
C GLU A 23 11.01 1.21 -9.85
N TRP A 24 9.79 1.25 -9.29
CA TRP A 24 9.46 2.17 -8.18
C TRP A 24 10.33 1.93 -6.94
N TRP A 25 10.73 0.68 -6.69
CA TRP A 25 11.62 0.33 -5.59
C TRP A 25 13.09 0.58 -5.90
N ASN A 26 13.50 0.42 -7.16
CA ASN A 26 14.89 0.52 -7.60
C ASN A 26 15.46 1.95 -7.54
N VAL A 27 14.65 2.98 -7.28
CA VAL A 27 15.17 4.34 -7.06
C VAL A 27 16.19 4.37 -5.92
N VAL A 28 16.03 3.52 -4.89
CA VAL A 28 16.99 3.37 -3.78
C VAL A 28 18.35 2.83 -4.22
N LYS A 29 18.41 2.07 -5.33
CA LYS A 29 19.65 1.58 -5.93
C LYS A 29 20.48 2.69 -6.57
N THR A 30 19.86 3.83 -6.86
CA THR A 30 20.55 4.99 -7.42
C THR A 30 20.86 6.01 -6.34
N VAL A 31 19.86 6.37 -5.52
CA VAL A 31 19.99 7.44 -4.52
C VAL A 31 20.70 6.97 -3.24
N GLY A 32 20.45 5.74 -2.81
CA GLY A 32 20.95 5.22 -1.53
C GLY A 32 20.09 5.62 -0.32
N LEU A 33 20.45 5.11 0.86
CA LEU A 33 19.86 5.50 2.15
C LEU A 33 20.98 5.91 3.12
N ASP A 34 20.72 6.96 3.90
CA ASP A 34 21.60 7.32 5.00
C ASP A 34 21.53 6.27 6.15
N ALA A 35 22.24 6.53 7.25
CA ALA A 35 22.29 5.61 8.37
C ALA A 35 20.93 5.44 9.09
N GLN A 36 20.03 6.42 8.98
CA GLN A 36 18.73 6.46 9.65
C GLN A 36 17.55 6.19 8.70
N ALA A 37 17.84 5.86 7.42
CA ALA A 37 16.85 5.73 6.36
C ALA A 37 15.94 6.96 6.24
N ASN A 38 16.51 8.17 6.36
CA ASN A 38 15.77 9.40 6.15
C ASN A 38 15.36 9.58 4.69
N PHE A 39 14.24 10.25 4.51
CA PHE A 39 13.78 10.70 3.21
C PHE A 39 14.79 11.66 2.58
N ALA A 40 15.00 11.49 1.28
CA ALA A 40 15.81 12.37 0.44
C ALA A 40 15.14 12.56 -0.94
N PRO A 41 15.37 13.68 -1.63
CA PRO A 41 14.89 13.86 -3.00
C PRO A 41 15.31 12.71 -3.92
N GLY A 42 14.40 12.24 -4.77
CA GLY A 42 14.60 11.07 -5.62
C GLY A 42 14.22 9.73 -4.98
N LEU A 43 13.84 9.71 -3.69
CA LEU A 43 13.32 8.53 -3.01
C LEU A 43 11.78 8.53 -2.90
N GLU A 44 11.05 9.41 -3.56
CA GLU A 44 9.60 9.60 -3.37
C GLU A 44 8.80 8.29 -3.55
N ASP A 45 9.12 7.53 -4.59
CA ASP A 45 8.46 6.25 -4.88
C ASP A 45 8.83 5.20 -3.84
N PHE A 46 10.12 5.06 -3.54
CA PHE A 46 10.61 4.14 -2.51
C PHE A 46 10.04 4.48 -1.14
N ALA A 47 10.03 5.75 -0.76
CA ALA A 47 9.52 6.23 0.52
C ALA A 47 8.03 5.94 0.65
N THR A 48 7.24 6.18 -0.41
CA THR A 48 5.82 5.80 -0.46
C THR A 48 5.62 4.33 -0.16
N LEU A 49 6.37 3.44 -0.83
CA LEU A 49 6.15 2.00 -0.79
C LEU A 49 6.83 1.31 0.40
N ALA A 50 7.93 1.86 0.91
CA ALA A 50 8.73 1.36 2.03
C ALA A 50 8.40 2.03 3.36
N HIS A 51 7.41 2.93 3.41
CA HIS A 51 7.05 3.60 4.66
C HIS A 51 6.70 2.60 5.75
N GLY A 52 7.47 2.57 6.84
CA GLY A 52 7.40 1.52 7.85
C GLY A 52 6.02 1.38 8.51
N LYS A 53 5.30 2.50 8.67
CA LYS A 53 3.97 2.55 9.29
C LYS A 53 2.84 2.24 8.30
N ALA A 54 3.09 2.22 6.99
CA ALA A 54 2.05 1.92 6.00
C ALA A 54 1.44 0.53 6.18
N THR A 55 0.12 0.43 6.26
CA THR A 55 -0.62 -0.84 6.47
C THR A 55 -1.55 -1.18 5.32
N ARG A 56 -1.85 -0.24 4.43
CA ARG A 56 -2.81 -0.42 3.34
C ARG A 56 -2.25 0.03 2.00
N ILE A 57 -2.63 -0.70 0.97
CA ILE A 57 -2.32 -0.36 -0.42
C ILE A 57 -3.52 -0.67 -1.30
N GLY A 58 -3.78 0.18 -2.28
CA GLY A 58 -4.70 -0.11 -3.37
C GLY A 58 -4.06 0.31 -4.68
N CYS A 59 -4.05 -0.60 -5.66
CA CYS A 59 -3.38 -0.39 -6.94
C CYS A 59 -4.37 -0.53 -8.08
N ALA A 60 -4.21 0.27 -9.11
CA ALA A 60 -5.07 0.18 -10.27
C ALA A 60 -4.27 0.34 -11.56
N GLN A 61 -4.90 -0.14 -12.62
CA GLN A 61 -4.39 -0.01 -13.97
C GLN A 61 -5.50 0.46 -14.91
N LYS A 62 -5.12 1.32 -15.87
CA LYS A 62 -6.02 1.81 -16.91
C LYS A 62 -5.26 1.88 -18.22
N ASN A 63 -5.72 1.11 -19.21
CA ASN A 63 -5.27 1.30 -20.58
C ASN A 63 -5.97 2.52 -21.19
N CYS A 64 -5.18 3.44 -21.72
CA CYS A 64 -5.59 4.60 -22.50
C CYS A 64 -4.87 4.56 -23.85
N ASN A 65 -5.57 4.13 -24.90
CA ASN A 65 -5.07 4.13 -26.28
C ASN A 65 -3.70 3.45 -26.46
N GLY A 66 -3.49 2.29 -25.84
CA GLY A 66 -2.23 1.54 -25.92
C GLY A 66 -1.18 1.99 -24.92
N LYS A 67 -1.49 2.93 -24.03
CA LYS A 67 -0.66 3.31 -22.89
C LYS A 67 -1.31 2.82 -21.59
N LEU A 68 -0.60 1.97 -20.85
CA LEU A 68 -1.03 1.44 -19.57
C LEU A 68 -0.59 2.38 -18.45
N HIS A 69 -1.57 3.01 -17.81
CA HIS A 69 -1.40 3.83 -16.63
C HIS A 69 -1.52 2.95 -15.38
N MET A 70 -0.50 2.95 -14.52
CA MET A 70 -0.43 2.15 -13.30
C MET A 70 -0.22 3.09 -12.11
N ALA A 71 -1.01 2.90 -11.06
CA ALA A 71 -0.97 3.71 -9.86
C ALA A 71 -1.11 2.84 -8.62
N CYS A 72 -0.41 3.18 -7.54
CA CYS A 72 -0.67 2.62 -6.22
C CYS A 72 -0.77 3.72 -5.16
N MET A 73 -1.86 3.67 -4.40
CA MET A 73 -2.11 4.51 -3.23
C MET A 73 -1.76 3.73 -1.97
N VAL A 74 -1.08 4.37 -1.03
CA VAL A 74 -0.56 3.74 0.20
C VAL A 74 -0.96 4.59 1.39
N TYR A 75 -1.42 3.93 2.46
CA TYR A 75 -1.83 4.58 3.71
C TYR A 75 -1.15 3.95 4.95
N PRO A 76 -0.75 4.77 5.95
CA PRO A 76 -0.62 6.23 5.89
C PRO A 76 0.36 6.72 4.82
N ARG A 77 0.24 8.01 4.46
CA ARG A 77 1.15 8.66 3.52
C ARG A 77 2.57 8.63 4.06
N ALA A 78 3.54 8.39 3.18
CA ALA A 78 4.95 8.48 3.53
C ALA A 78 5.35 9.90 3.96
N PRO A 79 6.33 10.00 4.87
CA PRO A 79 6.86 11.29 5.31
C PRO A 79 7.55 12.02 4.15
N SER A 80 7.45 13.35 4.15
CA SER A 80 8.24 14.23 3.27
C SER A 80 9.56 14.68 3.91
N SER A 81 9.82 14.28 5.16
CA SER A 81 11.06 14.55 5.90
C SER A 81 11.25 13.53 7.02
N GLY A 82 12.50 13.28 7.44
CA GLY A 82 12.81 12.29 8.47
C GLY A 82 12.72 10.85 8.00
N ALA A 83 12.75 9.90 8.93
CA ALA A 83 12.89 8.47 8.64
C ALA A 83 11.70 7.90 7.86
N ILE A 84 11.97 7.29 6.71
CA ILE A 84 10.99 6.53 5.92
C ILE A 84 10.47 5.35 6.75
N TYR A 85 11.38 4.68 7.47
CA TYR A 85 11.10 3.58 8.36
C TYR A 85 12.09 3.57 9.54
N GLN A 86 11.72 2.91 10.64
CA GLN A 86 12.60 2.79 11.80
C GLN A 86 13.70 1.76 11.52
N VAL A 87 14.96 2.21 11.48
CA VAL A 87 16.13 1.33 11.38
C VAL A 87 16.26 0.46 12.63
N GLY A 88 16.50 -0.84 12.44
CA GLY A 88 16.73 -1.80 13.51
C GLY A 88 16.49 -3.23 13.06
N GLU A 89 16.80 -4.18 13.95
CA GLU A 89 16.66 -5.61 13.67
C GLU A 89 15.20 -6.00 13.38
N PRO A 90 14.93 -6.84 12.35
CA PRO A 90 13.59 -7.30 12.04
C PRO A 90 12.92 -7.96 13.25
N CYS A 91 11.60 -7.83 13.35
CA CYS A 91 10.87 -8.38 14.47
C CYS A 91 11.12 -9.90 14.63
N LYS A 92 11.33 -10.36 15.87
CA LYS A 92 11.50 -11.79 16.21
C LYS A 92 10.30 -12.37 16.95
N ASN A 93 9.57 -11.54 17.68
CA ASN A 93 8.37 -11.91 18.41
C ASN A 93 7.32 -10.79 18.33
N HIS A 94 6.08 -11.10 18.71
CA HIS A 94 4.96 -10.17 18.56
C HIS A 94 5.13 -8.87 19.38
N ALA A 95 5.82 -8.92 20.54
CA ALA A 95 6.02 -7.76 21.40
C ALA A 95 6.91 -6.67 20.79
N GLU A 96 7.71 -6.98 19.77
CA GLU A 96 8.54 -6.00 19.06
C GLU A 96 7.72 -5.14 18.07
N CYS A 97 6.55 -5.64 17.65
CA CYS A 97 5.63 -4.94 16.76
C CYS A 97 4.72 -4.01 17.58
N THR A 98 5.20 -2.81 17.88
CA THR A 98 4.51 -1.85 18.76
C THR A 98 3.92 -0.64 18.03
N THR A 99 4.02 -0.58 16.70
CA THR A 99 3.51 0.56 15.92
C THR A 99 1.99 0.69 16.02
N TYR A 100 1.27 -0.43 16.03
CA TYR A 100 -0.18 -0.50 16.19
C TYR A 100 -0.51 -1.54 17.25
N GLU A 101 -1.54 -1.28 18.06
CA GLU A 101 -2.00 -2.22 19.07
C GLU A 101 -2.42 -3.56 18.44
N GLY A 102 -2.16 -4.66 19.15
CA GLY A 102 -2.47 -6.01 18.68
C GLY A 102 -1.64 -6.48 17.48
N SER A 103 -0.58 -5.75 17.12
CA SER A 103 0.29 -6.16 16.01
C SER A 103 1.01 -7.46 16.32
N THR A 104 1.16 -8.29 15.29
CA THR A 104 1.84 -9.57 15.38
C THR A 104 3.05 -9.60 14.46
N CYS A 105 4.17 -10.09 14.98
CA CYS A 105 5.33 -10.37 14.15
C CYS A 105 5.16 -11.66 13.34
N GLY A 106 5.38 -11.59 12.03
CA GLY A 106 5.65 -12.77 11.21
C GLY A 106 7.11 -13.16 11.32
N ALA A 107 7.53 -13.75 12.45
CA ALA A 107 8.94 -13.98 12.82
C ALA A 107 9.81 -14.61 11.72
N GLN A 108 9.28 -15.61 11.00
CA GLN A 108 10.00 -16.25 9.88
C GLN A 108 10.28 -15.31 8.70
N LYS A 109 9.48 -14.25 8.56
CA LYS A 109 9.54 -13.27 7.48
C LYS A 109 10.16 -11.94 7.93
N GLY A 110 10.29 -11.68 9.23
CA GLY A 110 10.92 -10.45 9.76
C GLY A 110 10.13 -9.18 9.45
N PHE A 111 8.80 -9.24 9.50
CA PHE A 111 7.93 -8.08 9.33
C PHE A 111 6.68 -8.18 10.19
N CYS A 112 6.12 -7.04 10.56
CA CYS A 112 4.96 -6.95 11.42
C CYS A 112 3.67 -6.99 10.60
N LYS A 113 2.61 -7.52 11.17
CA LYS A 113 1.23 -7.35 10.69
C LYS A 113 0.53 -6.45 11.69
N ALA A 114 -0.09 -5.38 11.21
CA ALA A 114 -0.88 -4.51 12.06
C ALA A 114 -2.02 -5.32 12.71
N GLY A 115 -2.22 -5.12 14.00
CA GLY A 115 -3.42 -5.57 14.68
C GLY A 115 -4.61 -4.74 14.20
N TYR A 116 -5.81 -5.32 14.26
CA TYR A 116 -7.02 -4.53 14.13
C TYR A 116 -7.29 -3.86 15.48
N PRO A 117 -7.33 -2.52 15.56
CA PRO A 117 -7.82 -1.86 16.76
C PRO A 117 -9.32 -2.15 16.86
N GLY A 118 -9.71 -2.95 17.85
CA GLY A 118 -11.07 -2.89 18.35
C GLY A 118 -11.27 -1.52 18.98
N ASN A 119 -12.09 -0.68 18.36
CA ASN A 119 -12.78 0.50 18.88
C ASN A 119 -12.05 1.58 19.72
N THR A 120 -10.73 1.53 19.92
CA THR A 120 -9.99 2.63 20.57
C THR A 120 -8.62 2.82 19.92
N THR A 121 -8.55 3.82 19.03
CA THR A 121 -7.39 4.72 18.76
C THR A 121 -6.08 4.20 18.13
N ASP A 122 -5.50 5.06 17.29
CA ASP A 122 -4.05 5.17 17.02
C ASP A 122 -3.26 5.63 18.29
N THR A 123 -3.56 5.13 19.50
CA THR A 123 -2.82 5.50 20.72
C THR A 123 -2.39 4.32 21.61
N PRO A 124 -1.31 4.48 22.42
CA PRO A 124 -0.69 3.45 23.26
C PRO A 124 -1.60 2.94 24.41
N PRO A 125 -1.23 1.84 25.11
CA PRO A 125 -2.16 0.94 25.79
C PRO A 125 -2.63 1.50 27.13
N ASP A 126 -3.94 1.35 27.41
CA ASP A 126 -4.39 0.89 28.73
C ASP A 126 -5.84 0.36 28.72
N LYS A 127 -5.96 -0.87 29.20
CA LYS A 127 -7.03 -1.58 29.95
C LYS A 127 -8.54 -1.36 29.68
N GLU A 128 -9.19 -2.52 29.52
CA GLU A 128 -10.56 -2.93 29.93
C GLU A 128 -11.78 -2.81 28.97
N THR A 129 -12.11 -3.98 28.38
CA THR A 129 -13.39 -4.73 28.49
C THR A 129 -14.71 -4.24 27.84
N SER A 130 -15.15 -5.05 26.84
CA SER A 130 -16.51 -5.62 26.62
C SER A 130 -17.34 -5.22 25.38
N SER A 131 -17.49 -6.23 24.50
CA SER A 131 -18.71 -6.75 23.81
C SER A 131 -19.53 -5.97 22.74
N THR A 132 -19.47 -6.54 21.52
CA THR A 132 -20.55 -7.10 20.64
C THR A 132 -21.72 -6.23 20.11
N VAL A 133 -21.92 -6.20 18.77
CA VAL A 133 -23.04 -6.84 17.99
C VAL A 133 -23.17 -6.25 16.56
N THR A 134 -23.40 -7.18 15.62
CA THR A 134 -23.77 -7.16 14.19
C THR A 134 -24.94 -6.25 13.79
N THR A 135 -25.01 -5.77 12.54
CA THR A 135 -26.26 -5.76 11.72
C THR A 135 -25.97 -5.61 10.21
N THR A 136 -26.65 -6.47 9.46
CA THR A 136 -26.71 -6.65 8.00
C THR A 136 -27.74 -5.71 7.37
N THR A 137 -27.54 -5.23 6.14
CA THR A 137 -28.68 -4.93 5.24
C THR A 137 -28.25 -5.07 3.78
N GLY A 138 -28.96 -5.93 3.04
CA GLY A 138 -28.77 -6.15 1.61
C GLY A 138 -29.64 -5.21 0.77
N THR A 139 -29.29 -5.07 -0.50
CA THR A 139 -30.20 -4.55 -1.53
C THR A 139 -29.88 -5.20 -2.88
N THR A 140 -30.93 -5.72 -3.49
CA THR A 140 -30.97 -6.43 -4.78
C THR A 140 -31.11 -5.43 -5.92
N THR A 141 -30.37 -5.59 -7.02
CA THR A 141 -30.74 -4.95 -8.30
C THR A 141 -30.32 -5.80 -9.52
N ILE A 142 -31.37 -6.21 -10.24
CA ILE A 142 -31.59 -6.53 -11.67
C ILE A 142 -30.35 -6.68 -12.58
N ALA A 143 -30.18 -7.90 -13.10
CA ALA A 143 -29.12 -8.31 -14.01
C ALA A 143 -29.36 -7.86 -15.48
N THR A 144 -28.35 -7.21 -16.05
CA THR A 144 -28.19 -7.04 -17.50
C THR A 144 -27.09 -8.01 -17.95
N THR A 145 -27.37 -8.83 -18.94
CA THR A 145 -26.48 -9.89 -19.46
C THR A 145 -25.37 -9.30 -20.34
N THR A 146 -24.26 -8.95 -19.71
CA THR A 146 -22.92 -8.86 -20.33
C THR A 146 -22.05 -9.95 -19.74
N THR A 147 -21.19 -10.62 -20.53
CA THR A 147 -20.29 -11.70 -20.08
C THR A 147 -19.62 -11.34 -18.75
N LYS A 148 -20.16 -11.89 -17.65
CA LYS A 148 -19.83 -11.48 -16.29
C LYS A 148 -18.38 -11.84 -16.02
N LYS A 149 -17.52 -10.82 -15.88
CA LYS A 149 -16.17 -11.00 -15.34
C LYS A 149 -16.30 -11.73 -14.00
N PRO A 150 -15.43 -12.70 -13.67
CA PRO A 150 -15.55 -13.43 -12.40
C PRO A 150 -15.65 -12.46 -11.22
N ASP A 151 -16.51 -12.80 -10.26
CA ASP A 151 -16.71 -12.03 -9.04
C ASP A 151 -15.37 -11.87 -8.30
N SER A 152 -15.07 -10.65 -7.87
CA SER A 152 -13.81 -10.39 -7.17
C SER A 152 -13.90 -10.85 -5.71
N THR A 153 -12.87 -11.56 -5.28
CA THR A 153 -12.65 -11.96 -3.89
C THR A 153 -11.94 -10.88 -3.07
N PHE A 154 -11.24 -9.96 -3.74
CA PHE A 154 -10.60 -8.79 -3.11
C PHE A 154 -11.58 -7.63 -2.94
N CYS A 155 -12.18 -7.17 -4.05
CA CYS A 155 -12.96 -5.93 -4.14
C CYS A 155 -14.26 -6.17 -4.91
N LYS A 156 -15.29 -6.60 -4.18
CA LYS A 156 -16.64 -6.82 -4.74
C LYS A 156 -17.19 -5.53 -5.35
N GLY A 157 -17.71 -5.62 -6.58
CA GLY A 157 -18.26 -4.47 -7.31
C GLY A 157 -17.23 -3.59 -8.02
N GLN A 158 -15.94 -3.94 -7.93
CA GLN A 158 -14.84 -3.24 -8.62
C GLN A 158 -14.17 -4.14 -9.68
N GLU A 159 -14.89 -5.15 -10.18
CA GLU A 159 -14.39 -6.10 -11.17
C GLU A 159 -13.96 -5.39 -12.45
N THR A 160 -14.61 -4.29 -12.84
CA THR A 160 -14.26 -3.55 -14.07
C THR A 160 -13.00 -2.67 -13.93
N MET A 161 -12.51 -2.46 -12.71
CA MET A 161 -11.32 -1.65 -12.43
C MET A 161 -10.03 -2.46 -12.50
N SER A 162 -10.02 -3.62 -11.81
CA SER A 162 -8.84 -4.49 -11.73
C SER A 162 -9.26 -5.97 -11.64
N THR A 163 -8.36 -6.88 -11.98
CA THR A 163 -8.52 -8.34 -11.78
C THR A 163 -7.91 -8.75 -10.45
N ASP A 164 -8.39 -9.81 -9.82
CA ASP A 164 -7.77 -10.36 -8.60
C ASP A 164 -6.32 -10.81 -8.84
N GLU A 165 -6.00 -11.27 -10.05
CA GLU A 165 -4.62 -11.54 -10.47
C GLU A 165 -3.75 -10.28 -10.37
N ALA A 166 -4.19 -9.15 -10.93
CA ALA A 166 -3.45 -7.90 -10.85
C ALA A 166 -3.31 -7.41 -9.40
N ARG A 167 -4.39 -7.49 -8.61
CA ARG A 167 -4.37 -7.13 -7.18
C ARG A 167 -3.36 -7.97 -6.40
N THR A 168 -3.31 -9.27 -6.68
CA THR A 168 -2.35 -10.21 -6.09
C THR A 168 -0.92 -9.84 -6.47
N VAL A 169 -0.64 -9.61 -7.75
CA VAL A 169 0.69 -9.23 -8.24
C VAL A 169 1.20 -7.96 -7.57
N PHE A 170 0.35 -6.92 -7.47
CA PHE A 170 0.71 -5.69 -6.78
C PHE A 170 0.94 -5.90 -5.28
N LEU A 171 -0.02 -6.53 -4.59
CA LEU A 171 0.06 -6.70 -3.14
C LEU A 171 1.26 -7.55 -2.73
N ASP A 172 1.45 -8.70 -3.38
CA ASP A 172 2.49 -9.66 -3.01
C ASP A 172 3.86 -9.15 -3.44
N GLY A 173 3.98 -8.54 -4.62
CA GLY A 173 5.23 -7.93 -5.08
C GLY A 173 5.72 -6.82 -4.13
N HIS A 174 4.81 -5.94 -3.69
CA HIS A 174 5.16 -4.91 -2.72
C HIS A 174 5.48 -5.48 -1.33
N ASN A 175 4.72 -6.46 -0.84
CA ASN A 175 5.01 -7.10 0.45
C ASN A 175 6.31 -7.89 0.45
N GLU A 176 6.68 -8.52 -0.66
CA GLU A 176 7.96 -9.19 -0.84
C GLU A 176 9.14 -8.21 -0.77
N LEU A 177 9.02 -7.06 -1.44
CA LEU A 177 10.05 -6.01 -1.39
C LEU A 177 10.13 -5.34 -0.02
N ARG A 178 8.99 -5.07 0.63
CA ARG A 178 8.96 -4.58 2.03
C ARG A 178 9.66 -5.55 2.97
N ARG A 179 9.41 -6.85 2.82
CA ARG A 179 10.10 -7.90 3.58
C ARG A 179 11.60 -7.87 3.30
N ALA A 180 12.01 -7.78 2.02
CA ALA A 180 13.42 -7.73 1.66
C ALA A 180 14.13 -6.50 2.28
N VAL A 181 13.49 -5.32 2.26
CA VAL A 181 14.01 -4.11 2.91
C VAL A 181 14.07 -4.29 4.43
N ALA A 182 13.02 -4.83 5.05
CA ALA A 182 13.00 -5.07 6.49
C ALA A 182 14.19 -5.93 6.95
N ASN A 183 14.56 -6.92 6.14
CA ASN A 183 15.70 -7.80 6.39
C ASN A 183 17.03 -7.27 5.86
N GLY A 184 17.10 -6.03 5.35
CA GLY A 184 18.32 -5.44 4.82
C GLY A 184 18.91 -6.16 3.61
N LYS A 185 18.08 -6.70 2.71
CA LYS A 185 18.50 -7.54 1.57
C LYS A 185 18.47 -6.83 0.21
N VAL A 186 18.01 -5.58 0.15
CA VAL A 186 17.91 -4.83 -1.11
C VAL A 186 19.19 -4.02 -1.32
N PRO A 187 19.91 -4.15 -2.45
CA PRO A 187 21.08 -3.31 -2.74
C PRO A 187 20.72 -1.83 -2.84
N MET A 188 21.65 -0.92 -2.52
CA MET A 188 21.41 0.53 -2.61
C MET A 188 22.61 1.31 -3.16
N GLY A 189 22.37 2.54 -3.65
CA GLY A 189 23.34 3.31 -4.44
C GLY A 189 24.63 3.73 -3.73
N SER A 190 24.61 3.83 -2.39
CA SER A 190 25.78 4.18 -1.59
C SER A 190 26.74 3.00 -1.33
N GLY A 191 26.52 1.85 -1.99
CA GLY A 191 27.17 0.58 -1.64
C GLY A 191 26.50 -0.09 -0.44
N GLY A 192 26.51 -1.42 -0.43
CA GLY A 192 25.82 -2.24 0.57
C GLY A 192 24.32 -2.41 0.30
N THR A 193 23.57 -2.76 1.34
CA THR A 193 22.13 -3.01 1.28
C THR A 193 21.35 -2.01 2.14
N THR A 194 20.04 -1.96 1.94
CA THR A 194 19.10 -1.16 2.73
C THR A 194 19.27 -1.41 4.21
N ARG A 195 19.05 -0.38 5.04
CA ARG A 195 19.05 -0.55 6.50
C ARG A 195 17.93 -1.50 6.91
N PRO A 196 18.19 -2.54 7.74
CA PRO A 196 17.13 -3.36 8.30
C PRO A 196 16.09 -2.50 9.01
N CYS A 197 14.82 -2.93 8.99
CA CYS A 197 13.73 -2.22 9.62
C CYS A 197 13.09 -3.04 10.74
N ALA A 198 13.00 -2.45 11.93
CA ALA A 198 12.48 -3.16 13.10
C ALA A 198 10.97 -3.44 13.05
N LYS A 199 10.21 -2.51 12.46
CA LYS A 199 8.74 -2.49 12.54
C LYS A 199 8.09 -2.26 11.18
N MET A 200 8.61 -2.91 10.14
CA MET A 200 8.03 -2.84 8.80
C MET A 200 6.65 -3.53 8.81
N MET A 201 5.58 -2.79 8.54
CA MET A 201 4.24 -3.36 8.45
C MET A 201 4.01 -4.08 7.11
N LYS A 202 3.32 -5.21 7.14
CA LYS A 202 2.74 -5.88 5.97
C LYS A 202 1.55 -5.05 5.50
N LEU A 203 1.51 -4.78 4.19
CA LEU A 203 0.38 -4.13 3.55
C LEU A 203 -0.77 -5.13 3.35
N ASN A 204 -2.00 -4.65 3.56
CA ASN A 204 -3.23 -5.30 3.16
C ASN A 204 -3.88 -4.52 2.01
N TYR A 205 -4.62 -5.23 1.15
CA TYR A 205 -5.30 -4.57 0.04
C TYR A 205 -6.48 -3.73 0.55
N ASN A 206 -6.68 -2.55 -0.03
CA ASN A 206 -7.82 -1.69 0.27
C ASN A 206 -8.46 -1.21 -1.04
N CYS A 207 -9.76 -1.47 -1.17
CA CYS A 207 -10.52 -1.22 -2.39
C CYS A 207 -10.85 0.26 -2.62
N THR A 208 -10.89 1.07 -1.56
CA THR A 208 -11.07 2.52 -1.66
C THR A 208 -9.82 3.17 -2.25
N LEU A 209 -8.64 2.78 -1.76
CA LEU A 209 -7.36 3.17 -2.34
C LEU A 209 -7.19 2.70 -3.79
N GLU A 210 -7.71 1.51 -4.15
CA GLU A 210 -7.74 1.03 -5.55
C GLU A 210 -8.63 1.94 -6.41
N LYS A 211 -9.82 2.30 -5.93
CA LYS A 211 -10.71 3.21 -6.65
C LYS A 211 -10.06 4.56 -6.90
N GLU A 212 -9.35 5.12 -5.92
CA GLU A 212 -8.61 6.38 -6.10
C GLU A 212 -7.48 6.25 -7.13
N ALA A 213 -6.70 5.17 -7.04
CA ALA A 213 -5.66 4.85 -8.02
C ALA A 213 -6.25 4.73 -9.44
N TYR A 214 -7.43 4.13 -9.57
CA TYR A 214 -8.15 3.98 -10.85
C TYR A 214 -8.68 5.31 -11.36
N ASP A 215 -9.24 6.14 -10.46
CA ASP A 215 -9.72 7.48 -10.78
C ASP A 215 -8.60 8.36 -11.32
N LEU A 216 -7.36 8.20 -10.84
CA LEU A 216 -6.19 8.82 -11.45
C LEU A 216 -5.91 8.26 -12.85
N GLY A 217 -5.85 6.93 -12.99
CA GLY A 217 -5.55 6.29 -14.28
C GLY A 217 -6.53 6.69 -15.40
N LYS A 218 -7.79 6.92 -15.05
CA LYS A 218 -8.84 7.40 -15.98
C LYS A 218 -8.54 8.76 -16.60
N LEU A 219 -7.68 9.58 -16.00
CA LEU A 219 -7.31 10.87 -16.56
C LEU A 219 -6.37 10.73 -17.76
N CYS A 220 -5.77 9.54 -17.95
CA CYS A 220 -4.92 9.22 -19.09
C CYS A 220 -3.74 10.18 -19.30
N ASN A 221 -3.33 10.90 -18.26
CA ASN A 221 -2.23 11.85 -18.25
C ASN A 221 -1.24 11.49 -17.13
N GLN A 222 0.02 11.96 -17.23
CA GLN A 222 0.85 11.96 -16.03
C GLN A 222 0.21 12.94 -15.05
N PRO A 223 0.00 12.59 -13.77
CA PRO A 223 -0.29 13.60 -12.77
C PRO A 223 0.92 14.53 -12.76
N GLU A 224 0.78 15.73 -13.33
CA GLU A 224 1.77 16.78 -13.09
C GLU A 224 1.98 16.85 -11.57
N GLN A 225 3.25 16.82 -11.16
CA GLN A 225 3.60 16.95 -9.76
C GLN A 225 3.04 18.30 -9.28
N THR A 226 1.95 18.22 -8.52
CA THR A 226 1.05 19.29 -7.98
C THR A 226 -0.17 19.62 -8.87
N PRO A 227 -1.44 19.47 -8.38
CA PRO A 227 -1.92 19.41 -6.99
C PRO A 227 -2.48 18.03 -6.57
N TYR A 228 -1.80 16.92 -6.87
CA TYR A 228 -2.11 15.61 -6.25
C TYR A 228 -1.58 15.48 -4.81
N ILE A 229 -0.67 16.37 -4.41
CA ILE A 229 -0.28 16.54 -3.01
C ILE A 229 -1.50 16.80 -2.09
N ASN A 230 -2.58 17.38 -2.63
CA ASN A 230 -3.79 17.73 -1.89
C ASN A 230 -4.93 16.69 -1.97
N ARG A 231 -4.85 15.65 -2.82
CA ARG A 231 -5.86 14.57 -2.75
C ARG A 231 -5.62 13.61 -1.59
N ASN A 232 -4.38 13.51 -1.13
CA ASN A 232 -4.04 12.89 0.16
C ASN A 232 -4.29 13.84 1.36
N MET A 233 -4.77 15.07 1.13
CA MET A 233 -5.12 16.03 2.21
C MET A 233 -6.63 16.07 2.50
N ASN A 234 -7.48 15.63 1.58
CA ASN A 234 -8.93 15.58 1.83
C ASN A 234 -9.39 14.32 2.58
N PHE A 235 -8.47 13.42 2.95
CA PHE A 235 -8.75 12.30 3.86
C PHE A 235 -8.33 12.59 5.31
N PHE A 236 -8.24 13.87 5.69
CA PHE A 236 -8.15 14.29 7.11
C PHE A 236 -9.52 14.57 7.76
N ILE A 237 -10.62 14.32 7.06
CA ILE A 237 -11.95 14.33 7.69
C ILE A 237 -12.69 13.10 7.19
N SER A 238 -12.36 11.94 7.76
CA SER A 238 -13.41 10.96 7.91
C SER A 238 -14.52 11.64 8.72
N SER A 239 -15.77 11.60 8.25
CA SER A 239 -16.93 11.96 9.09
C SER A 239 -17.12 10.98 10.26
N LYS A 240 -16.32 9.92 10.27
CA LYS A 240 -16.35 8.83 11.21
C LYS A 240 -15.48 9.12 12.41
N THR A 241 -15.96 8.69 13.56
CA THR A 241 -15.36 9.00 14.86
C THR A 241 -14.14 8.14 15.17
N ASN A 242 -13.80 7.16 14.32
CA ASN A 242 -12.67 6.27 14.56
C ASN A 242 -12.01 5.72 13.27
N ALA A 243 -10.75 5.29 13.42
CA ALA A 243 -9.88 4.82 12.35
C ALA A 243 -10.31 3.49 11.68
N LYS A 244 -11.22 2.74 12.31
CA LYS A 244 -11.82 1.52 11.75
C LYS A 244 -12.90 1.88 10.73
N GLU A 245 -13.77 2.82 11.05
CA GLU A 245 -14.77 3.31 10.10
C GLU A 245 -14.13 4.10 8.95
N ALA A 246 -13.03 4.81 9.22
CA ALA A 246 -12.20 5.42 8.17
C ALA A 246 -11.40 4.40 7.33
N ALA A 247 -11.42 3.11 7.71
CA ALA A 247 -10.74 2.02 6.99
C ALA A 247 -11.61 1.30 5.97
N ASP A 248 -12.90 1.25 6.28
CA ASP A 248 -13.93 0.51 5.54
C ASP A 248 -14.70 1.44 4.58
N GLU A 249 -14.45 2.75 4.65
CA GLU A 249 -14.85 3.78 3.68
C GLU A 249 -13.85 3.86 2.52
#